data_AF-A0A8J7RJA1-F1
#
_entry.id   AF-A0A8J7RJA1-F1
#
_cell.length_a   1.000
_cell.length_b   1.000
_cell.length_c   1.000
_cell.angle_alpha   90.00
_cell.angle_beta   90.00
_cell.angle_gamma   90.00
#
_symmetry.space_group_name_H-M   'P 1'
#
loop_
_entity.id
_entity.type
_entity.pdbx_description
1 polymer ?
#
loop_
_entity_poly.entity_id
_entity_poly.type
_entity_poly.pdbx_seq_one_letter_code
_entity_poly.pdbx_strand_id
1 'polypeptide(L)'
;MRSIRKSLLQFIFSGANMRRWNDKLRPAELFELDKQAHKMIVAFLLWQKNTSSMPGEERRKIGIDIIEGGLFDYFYRLIITDIKPPVFYRIKENRQHYA
;
A
#
# COMPACT_ATOMS: atom_id res chain seq x y z
N MET A 1 0.95 28.49 5.21
CA MET A 1 1.17 27.28 4.40
C MET A 1 1.18 26.07 5.32
N ARG A 2 0.34 25.05 5.08
CA ARG A 2 0.46 23.78 5.81
C ARG A 2 1.71 23.06 5.30
N SER A 3 2.78 23.10 6.08
CA SER A 3 4.01 22.38 5.76
C SER A 3 3.81 20.89 6.02
N ILE A 4 4.26 20.04 5.10
CA ILE A 4 4.27 18.59 5.30
C ILE A 4 5.31 18.28 6.38
N ARG A 5 4.91 17.51 7.40
CA ARG A 5 5.82 17.14 8.49
C ARG A 5 6.94 16.25 7.95
N LYS A 6 8.18 16.55 8.34
CA LYS A 6 9.36 15.72 8.02
C LYS A 6 9.15 14.25 8.41
N SER A 7 8.52 14.00 9.56
CA SER A 7 8.23 12.65 10.03
C SER A 7 7.33 11.86 9.06
N LEU A 8 6.36 12.52 8.43
CA LEU A 8 5.51 11.88 7.43
C LEU A 8 6.30 11.52 6.18
N LEU A 9 7.17 12.41 5.71
CA LEU A 9 8.03 12.13 4.55
C LEU A 9 8.97 10.96 4.85
N GLN A 10 9.66 11.00 5.99
CA GLN A 10 10.55 9.90 6.40
C GLN A 10 9.81 8.57 6.52
N PHE A 11 8.59 8.58 7.06
CA PHE A 11 7.74 7.41 7.11
C PHE A 11 7.45 6.88 5.70
N ILE A 12 6.94 7.70 4.79
CA ILE A 12 6.62 7.30 3.41
C ILE A 12 7.84 6.76 2.66
N PHE A 13 9.00 7.41 2.82
CA PHE A 13 10.25 7.01 2.16
C PHE A 13 10.93 5.80 2.81
N SER A 14 10.53 5.39 4.01
CA SER A 14 11.08 4.19 4.66
C SER A 14 10.88 2.94 3.80
N GLY A 15 9.77 2.83 3.07
CA GLY A 15 9.49 1.69 2.19
C GLY A 15 10.46 1.53 1.02
N ALA A 16 11.17 2.59 0.63
CA ALA A 16 12.26 2.51 -0.36
C ALA A 16 13.51 1.81 0.18
N ASN A 17 13.60 1.61 1.50
CA ASN A 17 14.68 0.88 2.16
C ASN A 17 14.22 -0.45 2.74
N MET A 18 12.92 -0.76 2.68
CA MET A 18 12.35 -2.03 3.14
C MET A 18 12.51 -3.11 2.08
N ARG A 19 13.53 -3.95 2.21
CA ARG A 19 13.74 -5.09 1.31
C ARG A 19 12.64 -6.15 1.54
N ARG A 20 12.01 -6.58 0.46
CA ARG A 20 11.03 -7.68 0.48
C ARG A 20 11.75 -9.02 0.67
N TRP A 21 11.57 -9.70 1.80
CA TRP A 21 12.14 -11.04 1.92
C TRP A 21 11.32 -12.02 1.05
N ASN A 22 12.01 -12.90 0.34
CA ASN A 22 11.38 -14.00 -0.38
C ASN A 22 12.19 -15.25 -0.06
N ASP A 23 11.51 -16.39 0.13
CA ASP A 23 12.14 -17.67 0.44
C ASP A 23 12.83 -18.29 -0.80
N LYS A 24 13.07 -17.50 -1.86
CA LYS A 24 13.63 -17.91 -3.16
C LYS A 24 14.82 -17.03 -3.56
N LEU A 25 15.64 -17.53 -4.48
CA LEU A 25 16.72 -16.77 -5.13
C LEU A 25 16.22 -15.42 -5.65
N ARG A 26 16.95 -14.37 -5.32
CA ARG A 26 16.62 -12.97 -5.60
C ARG A 26 17.66 -12.38 -6.56
N PRO A 27 17.42 -12.39 -7.89
CA PRO A 27 18.36 -11.87 -8.88
C PRO A 27 18.36 -10.34 -8.97
N ALA A 28 17.36 -9.68 -8.41
CA ALA A 28 17.24 -8.22 -8.38
C ALA A 28 16.75 -7.73 -7.01
N GLU A 29 17.15 -6.53 -6.61
CA GLU A 29 16.62 -5.91 -5.40
C GLU A 29 15.18 -5.46 -5.63
N LEU A 30 14.28 -5.89 -4.74
CA LEU A 30 12.90 -5.43 -4.70
C LEU A 30 12.59 -4.84 -3.32
N PHE A 31 12.04 -3.64 -3.31
CA PHE A 31 11.63 -2.95 -2.10
C PHE A 31 10.10 -2.98 -1.95
N GLU A 32 9.63 -2.69 -0.73
CA GLU A 32 8.20 -2.59 -0.46
C GLU A 32 7.57 -1.49 -1.32
N LEU A 33 8.27 -0.35 -1.50
CA LEU A 33 7.81 0.72 -2.38
C LEU A 33 7.57 0.23 -3.82
N ASP A 34 8.48 -0.56 -4.39
CA ASP A 34 8.34 -1.07 -5.76
C ASP A 34 7.09 -1.95 -5.91
N LYS A 35 6.85 -2.82 -4.91
CA LYS A 35 5.68 -3.71 -4.88
C LYS A 35 4.38 -2.90 -4.84
N GLN A 36 4.34 -1.85 -4.03
CA GLN A 36 3.14 -1.03 -3.85
C GLN A 36 2.92 -0.12 -5.05
N ALA A 37 3.98 0.45 -5.63
CA ALA A 37 3.92 1.18 -6.89
C ALA A 37 3.36 0.30 -8.02
N HIS A 38 3.83 -0.94 -8.13
CA HIS A 38 3.33 -1.88 -9.14
C HIS A 38 1.84 -2.18 -8.98
N LYS A 39 1.36 -2.43 -7.73
CA LYS A 39 -0.08 -2.59 -7.46
C LYS A 39 -0.88 -1.35 -7.88
N MET A 40 -0.38 -0.16 -7.58
CA MET A 40 -1.07 1.09 -7.92
C MET A 40 -1.13 1.33 -9.43
N ILE A 41 -0.09 0.97 -10.18
CA ILE A 41 -0.11 1.00 -11.65
C ILE A 41 -1.22 0.08 -12.16
N VAL A 42 -1.30 -1.16 -11.66
CA VAL A 42 -2.35 -2.10 -12.06
C VAL A 42 -3.73 -1.57 -11.70
N ALA A 43 -3.93 -1.07 -10.48
CA ALA A 43 -5.20 -0.50 -10.03
C ALA A 43 -5.64 0.70 -10.88
N PHE A 44 -4.71 1.59 -11.24
CA PHE A 44 -4.96 2.71 -12.13
C PHE A 44 -5.39 2.25 -13.53
N LEU A 45 -4.70 1.27 -14.11
CA LEU A 45 -5.07 0.72 -15.42
C LEU A 45 -6.46 0.08 -15.40
N LEU A 46 -6.78 -0.68 -14.34
CA LEU A 46 -8.10 -1.27 -14.13
C LEU A 46 -9.17 -0.19 -13.98
N TRP A 47 -8.92 0.84 -13.19
CA TRP A 47 -9.83 1.99 -13.05
C TRP A 47 -10.13 2.62 -14.41
N GLN A 48 -9.09 3.00 -15.15
CA GLN A 48 -9.21 3.64 -16.47
C GLN A 48 -10.05 2.81 -17.45
N LYS A 49 -9.83 1.49 -17.49
CA LYS A 49 -10.57 0.59 -18.38
C LYS A 49 -12.03 0.41 -17.95
N ASN A 50 -12.26 0.14 -16.66
CA ASN A 50 -13.59 -0.21 -16.15
C ASN A 50 -14.53 0.99 -15.95
N THR A 51 -14.00 2.22 -15.90
CA THR A 51 -14.82 3.43 -15.74
C THR A 51 -14.88 4.30 -17.01
N SER A 52 -14.47 3.77 -18.16
CA SER A 52 -14.33 4.55 -19.40
C SER A 52 -15.66 5.07 -19.95
N SER A 53 -16.77 4.36 -19.70
CA SER A 53 -18.14 4.74 -20.09
C SER A 53 -18.93 5.42 -18.98
N MET A 54 -18.35 5.60 -17.78
CA MET A 54 -19.04 6.17 -16.62
C MET A 54 -19.05 7.70 -16.65
N PRO A 55 -20.03 8.35 -15.99
CA PRO A 55 -20.01 9.79 -15.74
C PRO A 55 -18.73 10.25 -15.01
N GLY A 56 -18.27 11.46 -15.31
CA GLY A 56 -17.01 11.99 -14.78
C GLY A 56 -16.92 12.02 -13.24
N GLU A 57 -18.01 12.36 -12.55
CA GLU A 57 -18.05 12.39 -11.08
C GLU A 57 -17.92 11.00 -10.47
N GLU A 58 -18.62 10.00 -11.01
CA GLU A 58 -18.55 8.61 -10.51
C GLU A 58 -17.15 8.03 -10.72
N ARG A 59 -16.58 8.25 -11.90
CA ARG A 59 -15.19 7.88 -12.21
C ARG A 59 -14.20 8.55 -11.25
N ARG A 60 -14.39 9.84 -10.97
CA ARG A 60 -13.53 10.59 -10.04
C ARG A 60 -13.62 10.03 -8.62
N LYS A 61 -14.83 9.71 -8.14
CA LYS A 61 -15.03 9.10 -6.82
C LYS A 61 -14.27 7.78 -6.69
N ILE A 62 -14.42 6.88 -7.67
CA ILE A 62 -13.69 5.60 -7.69
C ILE A 62 -12.17 5.83 -7.69
N GLY A 63 -11.69 6.82 -8.44
CA GLY A 63 -10.28 7.18 -8.45
C GLY A 63 -9.75 7.63 -7.08
N ILE A 64 -10.53 8.44 -6.35
CA ILE A 64 -10.19 8.87 -4.98
C ILE A 64 -10.13 7.66 -4.05
N ASP A 65 -11.14 6.79 -4.09
CA ASP A 65 -11.21 5.60 -3.24
C ASP A 65 -10.01 4.66 -3.47
N ILE A 66 -9.57 4.51 -4.73
CA ILE A 66 -8.38 3.71 -5.09
C ILE A 66 -7.10 4.34 -4.56
N ILE A 67 -6.94 5.66 -4.69
CA ILE A 67 -5.74 6.37 -4.22
C ILE A 67 -5.67 6.30 -2.70
N GLU A 68 -6.76 6.59 -2.00
CA GLU A 68 -6.82 6.54 -0.54
C GLU A 68 -6.58 5.11 -0.04
N GLY A 69 -7.28 4.13 -0.61
CA GLY A 69 -7.10 2.72 -0.26
C GLY A 69 -5.67 2.24 -0.48
N GLY A 70 -5.04 2.64 -1.59
CA GLY A 70 -3.65 2.32 -1.89
C GLY A 70 -2.66 2.95 -0.91
N LEU A 71 -2.85 4.21 -0.54
CA LEU A 71 -2.03 4.89 0.45
C LEU A 71 -2.17 4.25 1.84
N PHE A 72 -3.40 3.93 2.28
CA PHE A 72 -3.61 3.29 3.57
C PHE A 72 -3.11 1.84 3.62
N ASP A 73 -3.25 1.04 2.55
CA ASP A 73 -2.60 -0.28 2.46
C ASP A 73 -1.08 -0.14 2.56
N TYR A 74 -0.50 0.86 1.89
CA TYR A 74 0.94 1.11 1.97
C TYR A 74 1.38 1.50 3.38
N PHE A 75 0.72 2.47 4.02
CA PHE A 75 1.05 2.89 5.39
C PHE A 75 0.95 1.74 6.37
N TYR A 76 -0.08 0.92 6.22
CA TYR A 76 -0.24 -0.29 7.01
C TYR A 76 0.96 -1.25 6.85
N ARG A 77 1.48 -1.43 5.62
CA ARG A 77 2.66 -2.26 5.33
C ARG A 77 3.96 -1.66 5.87
N LEU A 78 4.08 -0.34 5.89
CA LEU A 78 5.23 0.33 6.50
C LEU A 78 5.29 0.10 8.01
N ILE A 79 4.14 0.06 8.68
CA ILE A 79 4.03 -0.18 10.13
C ILE A 79 4.24 -1.66 10.46
N ILE A 80 3.48 -2.53 9.81
CA ILE A 80 3.48 -3.97 10.11
C ILE A 80 4.72 -4.67 9.55
N THR A 81 5.39 -4.08 8.56
CA THR A 81 6.56 -4.65 7.87
C THR A 81 6.24 -5.96 7.14
N ASP A 82 7.26 -6.77 6.83
CA ASP A 82 7.12 -8.03 6.08
C ASP A 82 6.65 -9.20 6.96
N ILE A 83 5.65 -8.97 7.83
CA ILE A 83 5.00 -10.05 8.58
C ILE A 83 4.22 -10.92 7.60
N LYS A 84 4.54 -12.23 7.60
CA LYS A 84 3.81 -13.21 6.79
C LYS A 84 2.33 -13.26 7.22
N PRO A 85 1.37 -13.33 6.30
CA PRO A 85 -0.07 -13.32 6.62
C PRO A 85 -0.50 -14.31 7.74
N PRO A 86 0.02 -15.56 7.80
CA PRO A 86 -0.36 -16.48 8.87
C PRO A 86 0.03 -16.03 10.28
N VAL A 87 1.14 -15.29 10.41
CA VAL A 87 1.56 -14.71 11.70
C VAL A 87 0.65 -13.55 12.06
N PHE A 88 0.34 -12.70 11.08
CA PHE A 88 -0.58 -11.59 11.28
C PHE A 88 -1.98 -12.05 11.71
N TYR A 89 -2.53 -13.09 11.10
CA TYR A 89 -3.83 -13.64 11.49
C TYR A 89 -3.83 -14.17 12.92
N ARG A 90 -2.77 -14.88 13.33
CA ARG A 90 -2.61 -15.31 14.73
C ARG A 90 -2.53 -14.14 15.72
N ILE A 91 -1.86 -13.05 15.37
CA ILE A 91 -1.85 -11.84 16.20
C ILE A 91 -3.27 -11.26 16.34
N LYS A 92 -4.04 -11.24 15.25
CA LYS A 92 -5.42 -10.76 15.24
C LYS A 92 -6.42 -11.61 16.04
N GLU A 93 -6.13 -12.90 16.25
CA GLU A 93 -7.01 -13.80 17.01
C GLU A 93 -7.11 -13.38 18.49
N ASN A 94 -6.11 -12.70 19.03
CA ASN A 94 -6.14 -12.22 20.41
C ASN A 94 -6.94 -10.92 20.56
N ARG A 95 -8.27 -11.06 20.70
CA ARG A 95 -9.22 -9.95 20.83
C ARG A 95 -8.93 -8.99 21.99
N GLN A 96 -8.25 -9.43 23.05
CA GLN A 96 -7.92 -8.58 24.20
C GLN A 96 -6.93 -7.46 23.86
N HIS A 97 -6.14 -7.61 22.79
CA HIS A 97 -5.21 -6.57 22.33
C HIS A 97 -5.87 -5.47 21.48
N TYR A 98 -7.14 -5.64 21.12
CA TYR A 98 -7.90 -4.73 20.25
C TYR A 98 -9.13 -4.14 20.95
N ALA A 99 -9.31 -4.40 22.26
CA ALA A 99 -10.38 -3.88 23.09
C ALA A 99 -10.07 -2.47 23.63
#